data_AF-A0A971K5F5-F1
#
_entry.id   AF-A0A971K5F5-F1
#
_cell.length_a   1.000
_cell.length_b   1.000
_cell.length_c   1.000
_cell.angle_alpha   90.00
_cell.angle_beta   90.00
_cell.angle_gamma   90.00
#
_symmetry.space_group_name_H-M   'P 1'
#
loop_
_entity.id
_entity.type
_entity.pdbx_description
1 polymer ?
#
loop_
_entity_poly.entity_id
_entity_poly.type
_entity_poly.pdbx_seq_one_letter_code
_entity_poly.pdbx_strand_id
1 'polypeptide(L)'
;MYRVTNQMINNTMTHNLQRHNIEMDNIQNKLATGRNVRIPRDNPIAATNQMMYRTRLTEIDQYISNINESMSRLNEVDTALQSTLRIFQRIRVLAVQGANGIYSNFETKEAAATEINQLLEELVAIANTKGATGKSIFGGFQTGTKEVQDPFVAIYMTLTAGRQGDAMIGIEYRGNTGEQLREVAKSEYLGINVPGNKVFWGTEQILTSNTDATGYRAASNQVIVIDGKEITISAGDNIDLIIDKINNAGLSVMASKDGINNLKLATTTPHQIWLEDKGSGTVLQDLGLVNRNFPQPPNNLDT
;
A
#
# COMPACT_ATOMS: atom_id res chain seq x y z
N MET A 1 1.69 1.46 -89.16
CA MET A 1 0.46 1.95 -88.50
C MET A 1 -0.17 0.79 -87.74
N TYR A 2 -0.26 0.88 -86.41
CA TYR A 2 -1.04 -0.08 -85.63
C TYR A 2 -2.53 0.13 -85.91
N ARG A 3 -3.25 -0.91 -86.35
CA ARG A 3 -4.72 -0.84 -86.50
C ARG A 3 -5.34 -0.81 -85.11
N VAL A 4 -5.87 0.35 -84.74
CA VAL A 4 -6.80 0.48 -83.61
C VAL A 4 -8.16 0.01 -84.10
N THR A 5 -8.59 -1.18 -83.70
CA THR A 5 -9.93 -1.72 -83.98
C THR A 5 -10.97 -1.07 -83.07
N ASN A 6 -12.21 -0.89 -83.54
CA ASN A 6 -13.34 -0.39 -82.72
C ASN A 6 -13.51 -1.12 -81.39
N GLN A 7 -13.10 -2.40 -81.34
CA GLN A 7 -13.12 -3.22 -80.15
C GLN A 7 -12.09 -2.79 -79.09
N MET A 8 -10.91 -2.28 -79.49
CA MET A 8 -9.94 -1.66 -78.57
C MET A 8 -10.45 -0.35 -77.98
N ILE A 9 -11.14 0.48 -78.78
CA ILE A 9 -11.73 1.75 -78.31
C ILE A 9 -12.83 1.46 -77.28
N ASN A 10 -13.73 0.52 -77.57
CA ASN A 10 -14.77 0.10 -76.64
C ASN A 10 -14.19 -0.51 -75.35
N ASN A 11 -13.18 -1.38 -75.45
CA ASN A 11 -12.53 -1.96 -74.27
C ASN A 11 -11.80 -0.91 -73.41
N THR A 12 -11.20 0.10 -74.05
CA THR A 12 -10.55 1.22 -73.34
C THR A 12 -11.60 2.08 -72.62
N MET A 13 -12.74 2.32 -73.26
CA MET A 13 -13.84 3.07 -72.67
C MET A 13 -14.47 2.35 -71.48
N THR A 14 -14.74 1.04 -71.60
CA THR A 14 -15.26 0.24 -70.48
C THR A 14 -14.27 0.16 -69.33
N HIS A 15 -12.98 0.01 -69.61
CA HIS A 15 -11.93 0.03 -68.59
C HIS A 15 -11.84 1.38 -67.85
N ASN A 16 -11.92 2.51 -68.56
CA ASN A 16 -11.94 3.83 -67.93
C ASN A 16 -13.21 4.07 -67.11
N LEU A 17 -14.38 3.63 -67.59
CA LEU A 17 -15.64 3.70 -66.83
C LEU A 17 -15.58 2.86 -65.54
N GLN A 18 -15.01 1.65 -65.61
CA GLN A 18 -14.80 0.83 -64.43
C GLN A 18 -13.87 1.51 -63.42
N ARG A 19 -12.79 2.15 -63.90
CA ARG A 19 -11.85 2.91 -63.05
C ARG A 19 -12.55 4.07 -62.34
N HIS A 20 -13.38 4.85 -63.05
CA HIS A 20 -14.13 5.95 -62.44
C HIS A 20 -15.20 5.48 -61.45
N ASN A 21 -15.87 4.35 -61.70
CA ASN A 21 -16.82 3.78 -60.74
C ASN A 21 -16.10 3.37 -59.44
N ILE A 22 -14.91 2.76 -59.52
CA ILE A 22 -14.11 2.40 -58.35
C ILE A 22 -13.67 3.65 -57.58
N GLU A 23 -13.25 4.71 -58.28
CA GLU A 23 -12.84 5.96 -57.66
C GLU A 23 -14.01 6.68 -56.97
N MET A 24 -15.18 6.72 -57.63
CA MET A 24 -16.41 7.27 -57.06
C MET A 24 -16.84 6.50 -55.81
N ASP A 25 -16.84 5.16 -55.86
CA ASP A 25 -17.18 4.32 -54.70
C ASP A 25 -16.21 4.58 -53.53
N ASN A 26 -14.91 4.73 -53.81
CA ASN A 26 -13.93 5.08 -52.77
C ASN A 26 -14.20 6.46 -52.15
N ILE A 27 -14.52 7.48 -52.95
CA ILE A 27 -14.84 8.83 -52.45
C ILE A 27 -16.13 8.82 -51.63
N GLN A 28 -17.19 8.17 -52.14
CA GLN A 28 -18.46 8.03 -51.42
C GLN A 28 -18.27 7.30 -50.09
N ASN A 29 -17.44 6.26 -50.06
CA ASN A 29 -17.09 5.56 -48.84
C ASN A 29 -16.31 6.43 -47.83
N LYS A 30 -15.38 7.27 -48.28
CA LYS A 30 -14.67 8.23 -47.41
C LYS A 30 -15.61 9.29 -46.86
N LEU A 31 -16.54 9.79 -47.66
CA LEU A 31 -17.60 10.72 -47.24
C LEU A 31 -18.54 10.08 -46.21
N ALA A 32 -19.03 8.87 -46.48
CA ALA A 32 -19.94 8.17 -45.58
C ALA A 32 -19.31 7.83 -44.22
N THR A 33 -18.01 7.47 -44.21
CA THR A 33 -17.30 7.11 -42.98
C THR A 33 -16.64 8.30 -42.28
N GLY A 34 -16.47 9.43 -42.97
CA GLY A 34 -15.66 10.57 -42.50
C GLY A 34 -14.18 10.25 -42.31
N ARG A 35 -13.69 9.08 -42.78
CA ARG A 35 -12.32 8.62 -42.58
C ARG A 35 -11.54 8.69 -43.89
N ASN A 36 -10.40 9.36 -43.86
CA ASN A 36 -9.53 9.44 -45.04
C ASN A 36 -8.80 8.11 -45.33
N VAL A 37 -8.52 7.31 -44.28
CA VAL A 37 -7.90 5.98 -44.38
C VAL A 37 -8.84 4.95 -43.76
N ARG A 38 -9.33 4.01 -44.58
CA ARG A 38 -10.28 2.98 -44.14
C ARG A 38 -9.60 1.64 -43.95
N ILE A 39 -8.79 1.23 -44.93
CA ILE A 39 -8.02 -0.02 -44.88
C ILE A 39 -6.52 0.27 -44.94
N PRO A 40 -5.67 -0.58 -44.33
CA PRO A 40 -4.22 -0.39 -44.36
C PRO A 40 -3.61 -0.28 -45.77
N ARG A 41 -4.30 -0.84 -46.77
CA ARG A 41 -3.90 -0.77 -48.19
C ARG A 41 -3.95 0.65 -48.76
N ASP A 42 -4.83 1.53 -48.25
CA ASP A 42 -5.02 2.88 -48.81
C ASP A 42 -3.82 3.80 -48.48
N ASN A 43 -3.30 3.69 -47.26
CA ASN A 43 -2.09 4.36 -46.81
C ASN A 43 -1.52 3.62 -45.59
N PRO A 44 -0.50 2.75 -45.78
CA PRO A 44 0.02 1.94 -44.69
C PRO A 44 0.65 2.79 -43.58
N ILE A 45 1.32 3.89 -43.92
CA ILE A 45 1.96 4.79 -42.94
C ILE A 45 0.92 5.46 -42.05
N ALA A 46 -0.12 6.04 -42.67
CA ALA A 46 -1.19 6.69 -41.93
C ALA A 46 -2.02 5.68 -41.11
N ALA A 47 -2.22 4.46 -41.63
CA ALA A 47 -2.89 3.38 -40.89
C ALA A 47 -2.08 2.95 -39.65
N THR A 48 -0.76 2.81 -39.75
CA THR A 48 0.12 2.51 -38.60
C THR A 48 0.07 3.63 -37.56
N ASN A 49 0.20 4.89 -37.98
CA ASN A 49 0.10 6.03 -37.06
C ASN A 49 -1.27 6.09 -36.36
N GLN A 50 -2.36 5.87 -37.11
CA GLN A 50 -3.71 5.82 -36.55
C GLN A 50 -3.85 4.69 -35.51
N MET A 51 -3.27 3.51 -35.78
CA MET A 51 -3.26 2.41 -34.82
C MET A 51 -2.49 2.79 -33.55
N MET A 52 -1.30 3.38 -33.69
CA MET A 52 -0.52 3.86 -32.55
C MET A 52 -1.27 4.91 -31.72
N TYR A 53 -1.92 5.88 -32.37
CA TYR A 53 -2.72 6.88 -31.65
C TYR A 53 -3.92 6.26 -30.94
N ARG A 54 -4.59 5.28 -31.55
CA ARG A 54 -5.69 4.55 -30.89
C ARG A 54 -5.21 3.80 -29.67
N THR A 55 -4.08 3.09 -29.76
CA THR A 55 -3.46 2.43 -28.61
C THR A 55 -3.16 3.44 -27.49
N ARG A 56 -2.54 4.58 -27.83
CA ARG A 56 -2.25 5.64 -26.86
C ARG A 56 -3.51 6.22 -26.21
N LEU A 57 -4.59 6.40 -26.97
CA LEU A 57 -5.86 6.87 -26.42
C LEU A 57 -6.44 5.86 -25.42
N THR A 58 -6.42 4.57 -25.76
CA THR A 58 -6.87 3.50 -24.85
C THR A 58 -6.00 3.43 -23.58
N GLU A 59 -4.68 3.62 -23.70
CA GLU A 59 -3.78 3.74 -22.54
C GLU A 59 -4.16 4.94 -21.66
N ILE A 60 -4.41 6.11 -22.26
CA ILE A 60 -4.84 7.32 -21.55
C ILE A 60 -6.18 7.11 -20.84
N ASP A 61 -7.16 6.49 -21.51
CA ASP A 61 -8.47 6.20 -20.91
C ASP A 61 -8.32 5.29 -19.68
N GLN A 62 -7.42 4.30 -19.75
CA GLN A 62 -7.10 3.43 -18.62
C GLN A 62 -6.42 4.20 -17.48
N TYR A 63 -5.50 5.10 -17.80
CA TYR A 63 -4.84 5.97 -16.81
C TYR A 63 -5.84 6.89 -16.11
N ILE A 64 -6.77 7.51 -16.85
CA ILE A 64 -7.84 8.33 -16.26
C ILE A 64 -8.72 7.50 -15.32
N SER A 65 -9.08 6.28 -15.73
CA SER A 65 -9.83 5.35 -14.87
C SER A 65 -9.06 5.01 -13.59
N ASN A 66 -7.77 4.70 -13.71
CA ASN A 66 -6.89 4.43 -12.58
C ASN A 66 -6.76 5.62 -11.63
N ILE A 67 -6.64 6.84 -12.15
CA ILE A 67 -6.59 8.07 -11.35
C ILE A 67 -7.90 8.28 -10.60
N ASN A 68 -9.05 8.10 -11.25
CA ASN A 68 -10.37 8.24 -10.61
C ASN A 68 -10.57 7.23 -9.48
N GLU A 69 -10.19 5.97 -9.69
CA GLU A 69 -10.23 4.94 -8.64
C GLU A 69 -9.28 5.29 -7.48
N SER A 70 -8.07 5.75 -7.80
CA SER A 70 -7.07 6.18 -6.82
C SER A 70 -7.58 7.34 -5.96
N MET A 71 -8.20 8.36 -6.58
CA MET A 71 -8.80 9.49 -5.88
C MET A 71 -9.95 9.03 -4.97
N SER A 72 -10.83 8.16 -5.45
CA SER A 72 -11.91 7.61 -4.63
C SER A 72 -11.36 6.91 -3.39
N ARG A 73 -10.32 6.09 -3.56
CA ARG A 73 -9.70 5.35 -2.47
C ARG A 73 -9.00 6.27 -1.46
N LEU A 74 -8.26 7.28 -1.93
CA LEU A 74 -7.62 8.25 -1.06
C LEU A 74 -8.62 9.13 -0.30
N ASN A 75 -9.78 9.44 -0.89
CA ASN A 75 -10.86 10.14 -0.20
C ASN A 75 -11.49 9.28 0.92
N GLU A 76 -11.60 7.96 0.72
CA GLU A 76 -12.02 7.03 1.79
C GLU A 76 -11.01 7.04 2.95
N VAL A 77 -9.71 7.01 2.64
CA VAL A 77 -8.63 7.12 3.64
C VAL A 77 -8.75 8.45 4.41
N ASP A 78 -8.83 9.58 3.71
CA ASP A 78 -8.90 10.90 4.33
C ASP A 78 -10.13 11.03 5.24
N THR A 79 -11.28 10.55 4.80
CA THR A 79 -12.52 10.57 5.60
C THR A 79 -12.37 9.74 6.89
N ALA A 80 -11.73 8.58 6.81
CA ALA A 80 -11.45 7.75 7.99
C ALA A 80 -10.48 8.47 8.96
N LEU A 81 -9.40 9.08 8.44
CA LEU A 81 -8.44 9.84 9.25
C LEU A 81 -9.07 11.06 9.92
N GLN A 82 -9.95 11.78 9.22
CA GLN A 82 -10.69 12.90 9.81
C GLN A 82 -11.57 12.44 10.99
N SER A 83 -12.20 11.27 10.89
CA SER A 83 -12.98 10.68 11.98
C SER A 83 -12.08 10.29 13.16
N THR A 84 -10.93 9.66 12.90
CA THR A 84 -9.91 9.36 13.91
C THR A 84 -9.43 10.63 14.65
N LEU A 85 -9.19 11.73 13.92
CA LEU A 85 -8.78 13.00 14.54
C LEU A 85 -9.85 13.56 15.49
N ARG A 86 -11.13 13.45 15.15
CA ARG A 86 -12.23 13.88 16.04
C ARG A 86 -12.28 13.05 17.32
N ILE A 87 -12.06 11.74 17.21
CA ILE A 87 -11.96 10.86 18.38
C ILE A 87 -10.80 11.27 19.29
N PHE A 88 -9.60 11.49 18.74
CA PHE A 88 -8.45 11.94 19.54
C PHE A 88 -8.67 13.30 20.20
N GLN A 89 -9.34 14.24 19.51
CA GLN A 89 -9.73 15.51 20.11
C GLN A 89 -10.67 15.31 21.31
N ARG A 90 -11.65 14.41 21.19
CA ARG A 90 -12.57 14.09 22.30
C ARG A 90 -11.86 13.43 23.47
N ILE A 91 -11.02 12.43 23.21
CA ILE A 91 -10.21 11.74 24.22
C ILE A 91 -9.31 12.77 24.94
N ARG A 92 -8.68 13.69 24.21
CA ARG A 92 -7.86 14.75 24.80
C ARG A 92 -8.65 15.65 25.74
N VAL A 93 -9.87 16.03 25.38
CA VAL A 93 -10.74 16.84 26.26
C VAL A 93 -11.04 16.08 27.55
N LEU A 94 -11.43 14.81 27.47
CA LEU A 94 -11.71 13.97 28.65
C LEU A 94 -10.46 13.78 29.53
N ALA A 95 -9.30 13.56 28.92
CA ALA A 95 -8.03 13.42 29.63
C ALA A 95 -7.64 14.71 30.39
N VAL A 96 -7.81 15.88 29.76
CA VAL A 96 -7.53 17.18 30.40
C VAL A 96 -8.54 17.48 31.52
N GLN A 97 -9.82 17.14 31.34
CA GLN A 97 -10.84 17.28 32.39
C GLN A 97 -10.52 16.38 33.59
N GLY A 98 -10.05 15.15 33.34
CA GLY A 98 -9.60 14.22 34.37
C GLY A 98 -8.36 14.70 35.13
N ALA A 99 -7.36 15.23 34.41
CA ALA A 99 -6.13 15.75 35.01
C ALA A 99 -6.36 16.97 35.90
N ASN A 100 -7.30 17.85 35.55
CA ASN A 100 -7.64 19.05 36.34
C ASN A 100 -8.53 18.75 37.56
N GLY A 101 -8.86 17.48 37.82
CA GLY A 101 -9.65 17.09 38.99
C GLY A 101 -11.12 17.57 38.95
N ILE A 102 -11.64 17.95 37.78
CA ILE A 102 -13.05 18.36 37.60
C ILE A 102 -13.98 17.22 38.01
N TYR A 103 -13.55 15.97 37.82
CA TYR A 103 -14.24 14.80 38.34
C TYR A 103 -13.98 14.65 39.84
N SER A 104 -14.78 15.34 40.64
CA SER A 104 -14.75 15.32 42.11
C SER A 104 -15.25 14.00 42.72
N ASN A 105 -16.11 13.28 42.00
CA ASN A 105 -16.74 12.04 42.47
C ASN A 105 -16.24 10.82 41.68
N PHE A 106 -16.20 9.65 42.33
CA PHE A 106 -15.81 8.38 41.69
C PHE A 106 -16.65 8.07 40.44
N GLU A 107 -17.96 8.33 40.51
CA GLU A 107 -18.91 8.09 39.41
C GLU A 107 -18.61 8.91 38.15
N THR A 108 -18.12 10.15 38.29
CA THR A 108 -17.80 10.97 37.12
C THR A 108 -16.49 10.56 36.44
N LYS A 109 -15.54 10.03 37.22
CA LYS A 109 -14.32 9.38 36.68
C LYS A 109 -14.66 8.09 35.96
N GLU A 110 -15.56 7.28 36.54
CA GLU A 110 -16.02 6.03 35.95
C GLU A 110 -16.76 6.28 34.62
N ALA A 111 -17.67 7.26 34.58
CA ALA A 111 -18.38 7.62 33.36
C ALA A 111 -17.44 8.12 32.24
N ALA A 112 -16.43 8.94 32.58
CA ALA A 112 -15.44 9.41 31.61
C ALA A 112 -14.57 8.25 31.06
N ALA A 113 -14.19 7.30 31.91
CA ALA A 113 -13.44 6.12 31.50
C ALA A 113 -14.28 5.21 30.57
N THR A 114 -15.58 5.03 30.86
CA THR A 114 -16.49 4.32 29.96
C THR A 114 -16.61 5.00 28.60
N GLU A 115 -16.71 6.34 28.57
CA GLU A 115 -16.73 7.10 27.32
C GLU A 115 -15.42 6.93 26.53
N ILE A 116 -14.27 6.96 27.21
CA ILE A 116 -12.97 6.69 26.56
C ILE A 116 -12.94 5.29 25.96
N ASN A 117 -13.43 4.26 26.67
CA ASN A 117 -13.46 2.90 26.13
C ASN A 117 -14.35 2.82 24.87
N GLN A 118 -15.52 3.46 24.87
CA GLN A 118 -16.39 3.53 23.68
C GLN A 118 -15.72 4.25 22.50
N LEU A 119 -15.02 5.35 22.76
CA LEU A 119 -14.27 6.09 21.74
C LEU A 119 -13.12 5.26 21.16
N LEU A 120 -12.47 4.45 21.98
CA LEU A 120 -11.43 3.52 21.54
C LEU A 120 -12.00 2.38 20.68
N GLU A 121 -13.17 1.86 21.03
CA GLU A 121 -13.88 0.87 20.19
C GLU A 121 -14.30 1.46 18.84
N GLU A 122 -14.79 2.71 18.83
CA GLU A 122 -15.09 3.45 17.61
C GLU A 122 -13.83 3.66 16.76
N LEU A 123 -12.70 3.96 17.38
CA LEU A 123 -11.41 4.09 16.69
C LEU A 123 -11.00 2.79 15.99
N VAL A 124 -11.13 1.65 16.67
CA VAL A 124 -10.85 0.33 16.09
C VAL A 124 -11.81 0.04 14.92
N ALA A 125 -13.09 0.39 15.05
CA ALA A 125 -14.06 0.25 13.96
C ALA A 125 -13.68 1.09 12.74
N ILE A 126 -13.23 2.34 12.94
CA ILE A 126 -12.74 3.21 11.85
C ILE A 126 -11.46 2.64 11.23
N ALA A 127 -10.51 2.16 12.04
CA ALA A 127 -9.28 1.54 11.56
C ALA A 127 -9.55 0.27 10.72
N ASN A 128 -10.67 -0.40 10.98
CA ASN A 128 -11.15 -1.56 10.23
C ASN A 128 -12.10 -1.22 9.07
N THR A 129 -12.26 0.07 8.72
CA THR A 129 -13.11 0.50 7.60
C THR A 129 -12.71 -0.23 6.30
N LYS A 130 -13.73 -0.73 5.60
CA LYS A 130 -13.61 -1.41 4.30
C LYS A 130 -14.10 -0.47 3.21
N GLY A 131 -13.32 -0.38 2.13
CA GLY A 131 -13.71 0.39 0.95
C GLY A 131 -14.77 -0.31 0.12
N ALA A 132 -15.19 0.32 -0.98
CA ALA A 132 -16.25 -0.17 -1.87
C ALA A 132 -16.06 -1.63 -2.36
N THR A 133 -14.82 -2.10 -2.48
CA THR A 133 -14.50 -3.47 -2.90
C THR A 133 -14.53 -4.51 -1.78
N GLY A 134 -14.96 -4.14 -0.56
CA GLY A 134 -14.94 -4.98 0.64
C GLY A 134 -13.56 -5.16 1.27
N LYS A 135 -12.55 -4.48 0.73
CA LYS A 135 -11.15 -4.55 1.16
C LYS A 135 -10.86 -3.52 2.24
N SER A 136 -10.21 -3.93 3.33
CA SER A 136 -9.75 -3.00 4.35
C SER A 136 -8.86 -1.91 3.76
N ILE A 137 -9.02 -0.69 4.25
CA ILE A 137 -8.27 0.50 3.80
C ILE A 137 -6.85 0.51 4.40
N PHE A 138 -6.71 0.07 5.65
CA PHE A 138 -5.46 0.13 6.42
C PHE A 138 -4.77 -1.24 6.60
N GLY A 139 -5.20 -2.28 5.88
CA GLY A 139 -4.65 -3.64 5.98
C GLY A 139 -3.36 -3.91 5.17
N GLY A 140 -2.81 -2.92 4.46
CA GLY A 140 -1.69 -3.13 3.54
C GLY A 140 -2.08 -3.94 2.29
N PHE A 141 -1.28 -4.93 1.89
CA PHE A 141 -1.63 -5.96 0.90
C PHE A 141 -2.57 -7.03 1.44
N GLN A 142 -2.69 -7.17 2.77
CA GLN A 142 -3.71 -8.02 3.39
C GLN A 142 -5.06 -7.30 3.38
N THR A 143 -5.52 -7.03 2.16
CA THR A 143 -6.85 -6.50 1.91
C THR A 143 -7.84 -7.64 1.91
N GLY A 144 -8.42 -7.92 3.07
CA GLY A 144 -9.30 -9.05 3.25
C GLY A 144 -10.43 -9.18 2.23
N THR A 145 -10.75 -10.41 1.85
CA THR A 145 -12.08 -10.80 1.37
C THR A 145 -12.93 -11.25 2.56
N LYS A 146 -14.19 -11.65 2.35
CA LYS A 146 -15.17 -12.07 3.38
C LYS A 146 -14.66 -13.13 4.38
N GLU A 147 -13.51 -13.76 4.12
CA GLU A 147 -12.85 -14.80 4.90
C GLU A 147 -11.62 -14.31 5.70
N VAL A 148 -11.13 -13.10 5.45
CA VAL A 148 -9.97 -12.53 6.14
C VAL A 148 -10.42 -11.65 7.29
N GLN A 149 -9.87 -11.92 8.47
CA GLN A 149 -10.16 -11.20 9.71
C GLN A 149 -9.76 -9.73 9.62
N ASP A 150 -10.43 -8.90 10.42
CA ASP A 150 -10.14 -7.46 10.46
C ASP A 150 -8.69 -7.20 10.90
N PRO A 151 -7.99 -6.23 10.27
CA PRO A 151 -6.57 -6.01 10.52
C PRO A 151 -6.27 -5.47 11.92
N PHE A 152 -7.22 -4.81 12.59
CA PHE A 152 -7.07 -4.39 13.97
C PHE A 152 -7.98 -5.22 14.87
N VAL A 153 -7.38 -5.94 15.82
CA VAL A 153 -8.11 -6.78 16.78
C VAL A 153 -7.90 -6.22 18.18
N ALA A 154 -8.98 -5.80 18.83
CA ALA A 154 -8.95 -5.32 20.20
C ALA A 154 -8.70 -6.48 21.18
N ILE A 155 -7.83 -6.25 22.16
CA ILE A 155 -7.54 -7.17 23.25
C ILE A 155 -8.23 -6.61 24.50
N TYR A 156 -9.12 -7.41 25.09
CA TYR A 156 -9.89 -7.06 26.27
C TYR A 156 -9.37 -7.77 27.52
N MET A 157 -9.49 -7.09 28.66
CA MET A 157 -9.28 -7.70 29.97
C MET A 157 -10.40 -7.27 30.92
N THR A 158 -10.94 -8.22 31.67
CA THR A 158 -11.93 -7.93 32.72
C THR A 158 -11.24 -7.25 33.89
N LEU A 159 -11.60 -5.98 34.15
CA LEU A 159 -11.08 -5.25 35.30
C LEU A 159 -11.88 -5.64 36.55
N THR A 160 -11.21 -6.24 37.53
CA THR A 160 -11.84 -6.61 38.83
C THR A 160 -11.99 -5.40 39.77
N ALA A 161 -11.27 -4.31 39.51
CA ALA A 161 -11.36 -3.06 40.27
C ALA A 161 -12.28 -2.06 39.54
N GLY A 162 -13.46 -1.77 40.13
CA GLY A 162 -14.50 -0.93 39.52
C GLY A 162 -15.60 -1.74 38.86
N ARG A 163 -16.82 -1.20 38.72
CA ARG A 163 -17.96 -1.89 38.07
C ARG A 163 -17.87 -1.83 36.53
N GLN A 164 -16.65 -1.75 35.98
CA GLN A 164 -16.41 -1.35 34.59
C GLN A 164 -16.45 -2.50 33.57
N GLY A 165 -16.42 -3.77 33.99
CA GLY A 165 -16.48 -4.90 33.05
C GLY A 165 -15.19 -5.05 32.24
N ASP A 166 -15.32 -5.42 30.96
CA ASP A 166 -14.19 -5.62 30.05
C ASP A 166 -13.71 -4.28 29.49
N ALA A 167 -12.41 -3.99 29.65
CA ALA A 167 -11.77 -2.81 29.09
C ALA A 167 -10.77 -3.21 28.01
N MET A 168 -10.66 -2.40 26.96
CA MET A 168 -9.63 -2.60 25.94
C MET A 168 -8.25 -2.26 26.51
N ILE A 169 -7.35 -3.24 26.56
CA ILE A 169 -5.98 -3.09 27.08
C ILE A 169 -4.92 -3.00 26.00
N GLY A 170 -5.26 -3.34 24.76
CA GLY A 170 -4.33 -3.31 23.65
C GLY A 170 -5.02 -3.56 22.31
N ILE A 171 -4.28 -3.35 21.24
CA ILE A 171 -4.71 -3.62 19.88
C ILE A 171 -3.62 -4.43 19.19
N GLU A 172 -4.02 -5.53 18.59
CA GLU A 172 -3.17 -6.34 17.72
C GLU A 172 -3.40 -5.91 16.27
N TYR A 173 -2.32 -5.51 15.58
CA TYR A 173 -2.36 -5.33 14.13
C TYR A 173 -2.02 -6.65 13.44
N ARG A 174 -2.85 -7.08 12.51
CA ARG A 174 -2.75 -8.30 11.70
C ARG A 174 -2.67 -8.03 10.21
N GLY A 175 -2.52 -6.76 9.82
CA GLY A 175 -2.23 -6.37 8.43
C GLY A 175 -0.74 -6.42 8.13
N ASN A 176 -0.34 -5.90 6.96
CA ASN A 176 1.07 -5.80 6.58
C ASN A 176 1.46 -4.40 6.10
N THR A 177 2.76 -4.19 5.87
CA THR A 177 3.35 -2.90 5.46
C THR A 177 3.23 -2.60 3.96
N GLY A 178 2.50 -3.43 3.22
CA GLY A 178 2.46 -3.40 1.76
C GLY A 178 1.78 -2.16 1.18
N GLU A 179 2.49 -1.45 0.32
CA GLU A 179 1.97 -0.30 -0.44
C GLU A 179 1.43 -0.74 -1.80
N GLN A 180 0.15 -0.50 -2.03
CA GLN A 180 -0.56 -0.74 -3.27
C GLN A 180 -0.26 0.38 -4.25
N LEU A 181 0.35 0.03 -5.37
CA LEU A 181 0.71 0.95 -6.43
C LEU A 181 -0.26 0.83 -7.60
N ARG A 182 -0.68 1.97 -8.15
CA ARG A 182 -1.52 2.05 -9.35
C ARG A 182 -0.82 2.85 -10.43
N GLU A 183 -0.75 2.31 -11.64
CA GLU A 183 -0.17 3.02 -12.78
C GLU A 183 -1.11 4.16 -13.22
N VAL A 184 -0.65 5.40 -13.13
CA VAL A 184 -1.43 6.62 -13.45
C VAL A 184 -0.93 7.33 -14.69
N ALA A 185 0.27 7.01 -15.15
CA ALA A 185 0.80 7.34 -16.46
C ALA A 185 1.88 6.32 -16.82
N LYS A 186 2.41 6.40 -18.05
CA LYS A 186 3.39 5.44 -18.54
C LYS A 186 4.60 5.36 -17.60
N SER A 187 4.74 4.20 -16.93
CA SER A 187 5.80 3.96 -15.95
C SER A 187 5.78 4.88 -14.72
N GLU A 188 4.65 5.53 -14.44
CA GLU A 188 4.42 6.32 -13.24
C GLU A 188 3.36 5.66 -12.37
N TYR A 189 3.71 5.45 -11.10
CA TYR A 189 2.87 4.73 -10.14
C TYR A 189 2.53 5.62 -8.94
N LEU A 190 1.30 5.50 -8.46
CA LEU A 190 0.80 6.20 -7.28
C LEU A 190 0.43 5.19 -6.19
N GLY A 191 0.85 5.45 -4.95
CA GLY A 191 0.38 4.72 -3.78
C GLY A 191 -1.08 5.03 -3.46
N ILE A 192 -1.93 4.00 -3.40
CA ILE A 192 -3.38 4.14 -3.20
C ILE A 192 -3.87 3.64 -1.83
N ASN A 193 -2.97 3.17 -0.97
CA ASN A 193 -3.29 2.81 0.40
C ASN A 193 -2.24 3.38 1.36
N VAL A 194 -2.60 3.44 2.64
CA VAL A 194 -1.66 3.74 3.71
C VAL A 194 -1.73 2.59 4.71
N PRO A 195 -0.64 1.81 4.89
CA PRO A 195 -0.60 0.73 5.86
C PRO A 195 -0.90 1.19 7.29
N GLY A 196 -1.72 0.42 8.00
CA GLY A 196 -2.17 0.75 9.35
C GLY A 196 -1.04 0.86 10.37
N ASN A 197 0.04 0.11 10.18
CA ASN A 197 1.24 0.17 11.03
C ASN A 197 1.94 1.54 11.02
N LYS A 198 1.76 2.34 9.96
CA LYS A 198 2.30 3.71 9.85
C LYS A 198 1.32 4.76 10.33
N VAL A 199 0.02 4.51 10.22
CA VAL A 199 -1.04 5.51 10.47
C VAL A 199 -1.38 5.63 11.95
N PHE A 200 -1.52 4.49 12.64
CA PHE A 200 -2.14 4.46 13.98
C PHE A 200 -1.12 4.37 15.12
N TRP A 201 0.18 4.36 14.82
CA TRP A 201 1.24 4.42 15.84
C TRP A 201 1.57 5.87 16.17
N GLY A 202 1.23 6.30 17.39
CA GLY A 202 1.42 7.68 17.84
C GLY A 202 2.78 7.97 18.51
N THR A 203 3.59 6.95 18.76
CA THR A 203 4.88 7.05 19.47
C THR A 203 5.97 6.30 18.73
N GLU A 204 7.22 6.72 18.96
CA GLU A 204 8.38 5.95 18.51
C GLU A 204 8.37 4.57 19.18
N GLN A 205 8.58 3.52 18.39
CA GLN A 205 8.76 2.17 18.90
C GLN A 205 10.24 1.94 19.18
N ILE A 206 10.53 1.40 20.36
CA ILE A 206 11.86 0.97 20.77
C ILE A 206 11.81 -0.53 21.01
N LEU A 207 12.66 -1.27 20.29
CA LEU A 207 12.88 -2.70 20.49
C LEU A 207 14.31 -2.89 20.97
N THR A 208 14.50 -3.73 21.98
CA THR A 208 15.83 -4.09 22.50
C THR A 208 15.94 -5.60 22.48
N SER A 209 17.08 -6.13 22.03
CA SER A 209 17.32 -7.57 22.02
C SER A 209 17.24 -8.16 23.42
N ASN A 210 16.68 -9.37 23.52
CA ASN A 210 16.67 -10.14 24.77
C ASN A 210 17.97 -10.93 25.02
N THR A 211 18.90 -10.94 24.04
CA THR A 211 20.21 -11.57 24.13
C THR A 211 21.36 -10.55 24.04
N ASP A 212 22.45 -10.86 24.76
CA ASP A 212 23.72 -10.13 24.66
C ASP A 212 24.38 -10.37 23.29
N ALA A 213 24.55 -9.28 22.53
CA ALA A 213 25.09 -9.33 21.18
C ALA A 213 26.63 -9.16 21.12
N THR A 214 27.33 -9.03 22.26
CA THR A 214 28.79 -8.73 22.31
C THR A 214 29.65 -9.74 21.52
N GLY A 215 29.27 -11.02 21.56
CA GLY A 215 29.97 -12.10 20.85
C GLY A 215 29.35 -12.47 19.51
N TYR A 216 28.27 -11.81 19.09
CA TYR A 216 27.52 -12.23 17.92
C TYR A 216 28.34 -12.09 16.63
N ARG A 217 28.30 -13.15 15.82
CA ARG A 217 28.81 -13.17 14.45
C ARG A 217 27.86 -13.93 13.56
N ALA A 218 27.51 -13.35 12.42
CA ALA A 218 26.68 -14.02 11.42
C ALA A 218 27.38 -15.28 10.90
N ALA A 219 26.73 -16.45 11.00
CA ALA A 219 27.32 -17.73 10.61
C ALA A 219 27.44 -17.91 9.08
N SER A 220 26.59 -17.23 8.32
CA SER A 220 26.48 -17.34 6.87
C SER A 220 25.99 -16.03 6.26
N ASN A 221 26.01 -15.94 4.93
CA ASN A 221 25.36 -14.83 4.24
C ASN A 221 23.83 -14.98 4.37
N GLN A 222 23.17 -13.95 4.88
CA GLN A 222 21.75 -13.93 5.17
C GLN A 222 21.13 -12.59 4.77
N VAL A 223 19.81 -12.51 4.73
CA VAL A 223 19.09 -11.27 4.47
C VAL A 223 18.06 -11.07 5.57
N ILE A 224 18.10 -9.90 6.20
CA ILE A 224 17.05 -9.45 7.10
C ILE A 224 16.19 -8.42 6.37
N VAL A 225 14.92 -8.34 6.74
CA VAL A 225 13.98 -7.35 6.21
C VAL A 225 13.50 -6.50 7.37
N ILE A 226 13.70 -5.19 7.24
CA ILE A 226 13.19 -4.19 8.20
C ILE A 226 12.31 -3.22 7.41
N ASP A 227 11.04 -3.08 7.80
CA ASP A 227 10.04 -2.23 7.14
C ASP A 227 9.94 -2.44 5.61
N GLY A 228 10.08 -3.70 5.19
CA GLY A 228 10.05 -4.10 3.78
C GLY A 228 11.36 -3.89 3.01
N LYS A 229 12.41 -3.36 3.64
CA LYS A 229 13.72 -3.20 3.01
C LYS A 229 14.65 -4.35 3.35
N GLU A 230 15.24 -4.93 2.31
CA GLU A 230 16.24 -5.99 2.44
C GLU A 230 17.61 -5.43 2.82
N ILE A 231 18.23 -6.02 3.84
CA ILE A 231 19.57 -5.72 4.31
C ILE A 231 20.38 -7.01 4.28
N THR A 232 21.47 -7.02 3.52
CA THR A 232 22.34 -8.19 3.39
C THR A 232 23.35 -8.26 4.54
N ILE A 233 23.30 -9.35 5.30
CA ILE A 233 24.27 -9.68 6.34
C ILE A 233 25.26 -10.68 5.77
N SER A 234 26.54 -10.39 5.93
CA SER A 234 27.64 -11.20 5.41
C SER A 234 28.17 -12.13 6.50
N ALA A 235 28.64 -13.32 6.12
CA ALA A 235 29.27 -14.23 7.06
C ALA A 235 30.44 -13.55 7.80
N GLY A 236 30.44 -13.63 9.13
CA GLY A 236 31.44 -13.01 10.00
C GLY A 236 31.11 -11.59 10.47
N ASP A 237 30.06 -10.95 9.95
CA ASP A 237 29.60 -9.64 10.42
C ASP A 237 29.31 -9.69 11.92
N ASN A 238 29.86 -8.73 12.64
CA ASN A 238 29.57 -8.52 14.06
C ASN A 238 28.42 -7.52 14.24
N ILE A 239 28.01 -7.31 15.49
CA ILE A 239 26.88 -6.42 15.79
C ILE A 239 27.09 -4.97 15.31
N ASP A 240 28.32 -4.46 15.38
CA ASP A 240 28.64 -3.09 14.92
C ASP A 240 28.43 -2.93 13.41
N LEU A 241 28.89 -3.90 12.62
CA LEU A 241 28.68 -3.92 11.17
C LEU A 241 27.19 -4.06 10.81
N ILE A 242 26.43 -4.83 11.59
CA ILE A 242 24.97 -4.97 11.40
C ILE A 242 24.27 -3.65 11.70
N ILE A 243 24.64 -2.97 12.79
CA ILE A 243 24.14 -1.63 13.14
C ILE A 243 24.44 -0.63 12.01
N ASP A 244 25.67 -0.61 11.51
CA ASP A 244 26.06 0.27 10.41
C ASP A 244 25.25 -0.03 9.15
N LYS A 245 25.01 -1.30 8.82
CA LYS A 245 24.18 -1.70 7.68
C LYS A 245 22.73 -1.27 7.83
N ILE A 246 22.14 -1.37 9.03
CA ILE A 246 20.78 -0.92 9.30
C ILE A 246 20.69 0.61 9.17
N ASN A 247 21.61 1.34 9.79
CA ASN A 247 21.62 2.81 9.76
C ASN A 247 21.89 3.37 8.34
N ASN A 248 22.70 2.69 7.54
CA ASN A 248 22.95 3.07 6.14
C ASN A 248 21.87 2.56 5.17
N ALA A 249 20.89 1.78 5.63
CA ALA A 249 19.79 1.32 4.80
C ALA A 249 18.78 2.43 4.49
N GLY A 250 18.89 3.65 5.02
CA GLY A 250 17.93 4.73 4.74
C GLY A 250 16.49 4.37 5.15
N LEU A 251 16.38 3.69 6.29
CA LEU A 251 15.13 3.33 6.94
C LEU A 251 14.72 4.42 7.94
N SER A 252 13.45 4.42 8.33
CA SER A 252 12.98 5.22 9.47
C SER A 252 13.27 4.55 10.81
N VAL A 253 14.38 3.80 10.91
CA VAL A 253 14.80 3.04 12.09
C VAL A 253 16.28 3.29 12.31
N MET A 254 16.64 3.62 13.55
CA MET A 254 18.01 3.78 14.01
C MET A 254 18.39 2.59 14.89
N ALA A 255 19.45 1.90 14.51
CA ALA A 255 20.08 0.84 15.28
C ALA A 255 21.20 1.41 16.17
N SER A 256 21.30 0.91 17.40
CA SER A 256 22.30 1.30 18.38
C SER A 256 22.57 0.16 19.35
N LYS A 257 23.61 0.28 20.16
CA LYS A 257 23.83 -0.59 21.32
C LYS A 257 23.29 0.08 22.58
N ASP A 258 22.68 -0.69 23.45
CA ASP A 258 22.35 -0.22 24.80
C ASP A 258 23.59 -0.23 25.73
N GLY A 259 23.40 0.06 27.02
CA GLY A 259 24.48 0.07 28.01
C GLY A 259 25.07 -1.30 28.34
N ILE A 260 24.47 -2.40 27.88
CA ILE A 260 24.88 -3.79 28.10
C ILE A 260 25.19 -4.49 26.76
N ASN A 261 25.39 -3.73 25.68
CA ASN A 261 25.67 -4.21 24.31
C ASN A 261 24.54 -5.00 23.62
N ASN A 262 23.29 -4.86 24.09
CA ASN A 262 22.14 -5.37 23.35
C ASN A 262 21.84 -4.49 22.14
N LEU A 263 21.32 -5.09 21.07
CA LEU A 263 20.86 -4.37 19.89
C LEU A 263 19.58 -3.63 20.23
N LYS A 264 19.59 -2.32 20.05
CA LYS A 264 18.42 -1.44 20.20
C LYS A 264 18.03 -0.86 18.86
N LEU A 265 16.79 -1.09 18.44
CA LEU A 265 16.16 -0.46 17.29
C LEU A 265 15.18 0.60 17.79
N ALA A 266 15.29 1.83 17.30
CA ALA A 266 14.37 2.91 17.61
C ALA A 266 13.85 3.52 16.31
N THR A 267 12.53 3.64 16.16
CA THR A 267 11.96 4.32 15.00
C THR A 267 12.25 5.81 15.05
N THR A 268 12.65 6.42 13.94
CA THR A 268 12.83 7.88 13.80
C THR A 268 11.52 8.59 13.43
N THR A 269 10.51 7.84 12.99
CA THR A 269 9.14 8.32 12.78
C THR A 269 8.18 7.35 13.46
N PRO A 270 7.07 7.77 14.09
CA PRO A 270 6.13 6.85 14.71
C PRO A 270 5.56 5.81 13.73
N HIS A 271 5.87 4.52 13.94
CA HIS A 271 5.26 3.37 13.24
C HIS A 271 5.59 2.08 14.00
N GLN A 272 4.87 0.99 13.69
CA GLN A 272 5.30 -0.35 14.09
C GLN A 272 6.47 -0.80 13.20
N ILE A 273 7.59 -1.19 13.81
CA ILE A 273 8.71 -1.83 13.14
C ILE A 273 8.28 -3.21 12.66
N TRP A 274 8.51 -3.46 11.37
CA TRP A 274 8.33 -4.77 10.77
C TRP A 274 9.68 -5.49 10.67
N LEU A 275 9.84 -6.61 11.36
CA LEU A 275 11.07 -7.40 11.38
C LEU A 275 10.83 -8.77 10.75
N GLU A 276 11.72 -9.23 9.88
CA GLU A 276 11.64 -10.58 9.29
C GLU A 276 13.04 -11.08 8.90
N ASP A 277 13.37 -12.33 9.24
CA ASP A 277 14.50 -13.03 8.65
C ASP A 277 14.06 -13.70 7.34
N LYS A 278 14.69 -13.33 6.21
CA LYS A 278 14.27 -13.85 4.89
C LYS A 278 14.86 -15.22 4.62
N GLY A 279 14.02 -16.14 4.12
CA GLY A 279 14.44 -17.47 3.71
C GLY A 279 14.86 -18.34 4.91
N SER A 280 16.11 -18.80 4.93
CA SER A 280 16.67 -19.59 6.04
C SER A 280 17.52 -18.75 7.01
N GLY A 281 17.36 -17.42 6.98
CA GLY A 281 18.05 -16.52 7.90
C GLY A 281 17.57 -16.68 9.35
N THR A 282 18.45 -16.39 10.30
CA THR A 282 18.19 -16.45 11.75
C THR A 282 18.79 -15.26 12.50
N VAL A 283 19.31 -14.24 11.80
CA VAL A 283 20.03 -13.12 12.44
C VAL A 283 19.17 -12.42 13.49
N LEU A 284 17.93 -12.08 13.19
CA LEU A 284 17.04 -11.40 14.14
C LEU A 284 16.60 -12.32 15.28
N GLN A 285 16.46 -13.62 14.99
CA GLN A 285 16.16 -14.65 16.01
C GLN A 285 17.34 -14.97 16.93
N ASP A 286 18.57 -14.90 16.43
CA ASP A 286 19.79 -15.12 17.21
C ASP A 286 20.12 -13.89 18.07
N LEU A 287 19.84 -12.70 17.53
CA LEU A 287 19.87 -11.44 18.25
C LEU A 287 18.64 -11.22 19.13
N GLY A 288 17.75 -12.21 19.31
CA GLY A 288 16.70 -12.11 20.32
C GLY A 288 15.69 -10.98 20.11
N LEU A 289 15.48 -10.57 18.85
CA LEU A 289 14.46 -9.59 18.47
C LEU A 289 13.20 -10.27 17.93
N VAL A 290 13.36 -11.43 17.29
CA VAL A 290 12.28 -12.20 16.66
C VAL A 290 12.13 -13.57 17.33
N ASN A 291 10.88 -13.94 17.62
CA ASN A 291 10.54 -15.19 18.27
C ASN A 291 10.79 -16.38 17.33
N ARG A 292 11.48 -17.41 17.82
CA ARG A 292 11.83 -18.61 17.03
C ARG A 292 10.62 -19.49 16.66
N ASN A 293 9.57 -19.49 17.49
CA ASN A 293 8.37 -20.29 17.27
C ASN A 293 7.38 -19.57 16.35
N PHE A 294 7.35 -18.25 16.41
CA PHE A 294 6.47 -17.39 15.61
C PHE A 294 7.29 -16.32 14.88
N PRO A 295 8.11 -16.67 13.88
CA PRO A 295 9.05 -15.74 13.27
C PRO A 295 8.40 -14.78 12.27
N GLN A 296 7.12 -14.98 11.94
CA GLN A 296 6.42 -14.25 10.89
C GLN A 296 5.73 -12.99 11.44
N PRO A 297 6.08 -11.79 10.96
CA PRO A 297 5.43 -10.55 11.38
C PRO A 297 3.94 -10.53 11.00
N PRO A 298 3.11 -9.65 11.60
CA PRO A 298 3.45 -8.54 12.50
C PRO A 298 3.70 -8.89 13.98
N ASN A 299 3.31 -10.08 14.43
CA ASN A 299 3.34 -10.46 15.86
C ASN A 299 4.43 -11.50 16.14
N ASN A 300 5.66 -11.17 15.75
CA ASN A 300 6.82 -12.04 15.86
C ASN A 300 7.92 -11.53 16.80
N LEU A 301 7.65 -10.48 17.57
CA LEU A 301 8.64 -9.91 18.46
C LEU A 301 8.85 -10.81 19.67
N ASP A 302 10.11 -11.02 20.05
CA ASP A 302 10.48 -11.77 21.26
C ASP A 302 10.67 -10.78 22.42
N THR A 303 9.56 -10.24 22.92
CA THR A 303 9.52 -9.23 24.00
C THR A 303 9.79 -9.82 25.38
#